data_AF-A0A5C9BNS3-F1
#
_entry.id   AF-A0A5C9BNS3-F1
#
_cell.length_a   1.000
_cell.length_b   1.000
_cell.length_c   1.000
_cell.angle_alpha   90.00
_cell.angle_beta   90.00
_cell.angle_gamma   90.00
#
_symmetry.space_group_name_H-M   'P 1'
#
loop_
_entity.id
_entity.type
_entity.pdbx_description
1 polymer ?
#
loop_
_entity_poly.entity_id
_entity_poly.type
_entity_poly.pdbx_seq_one_letter_code
_entity_poly.pdbx_strand_id
1 'polypeptide(L)' 'MSELSTFLFAVPSFCEGMGRVLDVGDTLTEYNRSETPELADQRALRADWRAVGLDILSAVNGLERVKAQQITPQKP' A
#
# COMPACT_ATOMS: atom_id res chain seq x y z
N MET A 1 -0.61 1.61 -5.48
CA MET A 1 -0.55 0.68 -4.34
C MET A 1 0.22 1.34 -3.22
N SER A 2 -0.19 1.18 -1.97
CA SER A 2 0.54 1.73 -0.82
C SER A 2 1.69 0.79 -0.44
N GLU A 3 2.77 1.34 0.12
CA GLU A 3 3.91 0.59 0.69
C GLU A 3 3.48 -0.50 1.70
N LEU A 4 2.28 -0.35 2.27
CA LEU A 4 1.69 -1.29 3.22
C LEU A 4 1.27 -2.60 2.53
N SER A 5 0.85 -2.54 1.27
CA SER A 5 0.35 -3.70 0.54
C SER A 5 1.45 -4.46 -0.20
N THR A 6 2.58 -3.83 -0.48
CA THR A 6 3.62 -4.39 -1.38
C THR A 6 4.76 -5.11 -0.67
N PHE A 7 4.77 -5.17 0.67
CA PHE A 7 5.92 -5.68 1.42
C PHE A 7 6.31 -7.13 1.05
N LEU A 8 5.33 -8.01 0.80
CA LEU A 8 5.58 -9.40 0.37
C LEU A 8 5.54 -9.58 -1.16
N PHE A 9 5.29 -8.52 -1.91
CA PHE A 9 5.27 -8.56 -3.37
C PHE A 9 6.61 -8.12 -3.93
N ALA A 10 7.10 -8.87 -4.92
CA ALA A 10 8.25 -8.46 -5.70
C ALA A 10 8.02 -7.04 -6.24
N VAL A 11 8.98 -6.14 -6.03
CA VAL A 11 8.92 -4.80 -6.63
C VAL A 11 9.45 -4.92 -8.06
N PRO A 12 8.59 -4.78 -9.08
CA PRO A 12 9.01 -5.02 -10.45
C PRO A 12 10.02 -3.98 -10.91
N SER A 13 11.09 -4.43 -11.56
CA SER A 13 12.06 -3.55 -12.23
C SER A 13 11.99 -3.66 -13.75
N PHE A 14 12.45 -2.63 -14.46
CA PHE A 14 12.40 -2.58 -15.93
C PHE A 14 13.23 -3.71 -16.56
N CYS A 15 14.47 -3.92 -16.09
CA CYS A 15 15.35 -4.95 -16.61
C CYS A 15 14.82 -6.37 -16.33
N GLU A 16 14.27 -6.59 -15.15
CA GLU A 16 13.59 -7.84 -14.79
C GLU A 16 12.39 -8.10 -15.70
N GLY A 17 11.57 -7.07 -15.97
CA GLY A 17 10.45 -7.16 -16.89
C GLY A 17 10.86 -7.55 -18.32
N MET A 18 11.99 -7.03 -18.82
CA MET A 18 12.55 -7.45 -20.11
C MET A 18 13.03 -8.92 -20.09
N GLY A 19 13.71 -9.34 -19.02
CA GLY A 19 14.14 -10.73 -18.85
C GLY A 19 12.98 -11.71 -18.80
N ARG A 20 11.85 -11.30 -18.21
CA ARG A 20 10.64 -12.12 -18.06
C ARG A 20 9.99 -12.53 -19.39
N VAL A 21 10.22 -11.78 -20.48
CA VAL A 21 9.76 -12.15 -21.84
C VAL A 21 10.47 -13.40 -22.38
N LEU A 22 11.71 -13.63 -21.94
CA LEU A 22 12.54 -14.76 -22.36
C LEU A 22 12.55 -15.91 -21.34
N ASP A 23 12.02 -15.67 -20.14
CA ASP A 23 11.98 -16.63 -19.04
C ASP A 23 10.77 -17.58 -19.14
N VAL A 24 10.77 -18.44 -20.16
CA VAL A 24 9.74 -19.48 -20.34
C VAL A 24 9.76 -20.52 -19.19
N GLY A 25 10.86 -20.58 -18.44
CA GLY A 25 11.07 -21.53 -17.34
C GLY A 25 10.70 -21.03 -15.94
N ASP A 26 10.14 -19.82 -15.80
CA ASP A 26 9.76 -19.20 -14.51
C ASP A 26 10.93 -19.06 -13.50
N THR A 27 12.15 -18.92 -14.01
CA THR A 27 13.38 -18.87 -13.21
C THR A 27 13.64 -17.52 -12.56
N LEU A 28 12.96 -16.46 -13.02
CA LEU A 28 13.08 -15.09 -12.51
C LEU A 28 11.98 -14.73 -11.51
N THR A 29 11.07 -15.65 -11.18
CA THR A 29 10.02 -15.40 -10.19
C THR A 29 10.58 -15.49 -8.77
N GLU A 30 10.81 -14.32 -8.17
CA GLU A 30 11.25 -14.18 -6.79
C GLU A 30 10.28 -13.29 -6.01
N TYR A 31 9.84 -13.72 -4.84
CA TYR A 31 8.99 -12.95 -3.94
C TYR A 31 9.80 -12.38 -2.78
N ASN A 32 9.38 -11.25 -2.22
CA ASN A 32 9.98 -10.73 -1.01
C ASN A 32 9.77 -11.73 0.15
N ARG A 33 10.84 -12.03 0.88
CA ARG A 33 10.83 -13.00 1.98
C ARG A 33 10.94 -12.29 3.33
N SER A 34 10.24 -12.84 4.32
CA SER A 34 10.52 -12.58 5.74
C SER A 34 11.32 -13.74 6.32
N GLU A 35 12.03 -13.50 7.42
CA GLU A 35 12.88 -14.50 8.08
C GLU A 35 12.08 -15.75 8.51
N THR A 36 10.81 -15.57 8.89
CA THR A 36 9.88 -16.67 9.19
C THR A 36 8.47 -16.38 8.63
N PRO A 37 7.64 -17.41 8.42
CA PRO A 37 6.23 -17.24 8.04
C PRO A 37 5.44 -16.39 9.04
N GLU A 38 5.65 -16.59 10.34
CA GLU A 38 4.94 -15.86 11.40
C GLU A 38 5.26 -14.36 11.35
N LEU A 39 6.51 -14.03 11.01
CA LEU A 39 6.93 -12.65 10.83
C LEU A 39 6.31 -12.03 9.56
N ALA A 40 6.14 -12.80 8.49
CA ALA A 40 5.44 -12.36 7.29
C ALA A 40 3.98 -12.00 7.61
N ASP A 41 3.28 -12.90 8.32
CA ASP A 41 1.88 -12.71 8.72
C ASP A 41 1.71 -11.51 9.65
N GLN A 42 2.60 -11.37 10.65
CA GLN A 42 2.57 -10.23 11.56
C GLN A 42 2.75 -8.90 10.80
N ARG A 43 3.69 -8.86 9.84
CA ARG A 43 3.93 -7.66 9.02
C ARG A 43 2.74 -7.34 8.14
N ALA A 44 2.12 -8.35 7.51
CA ALA A 44 0.92 -8.17 6.68
C ALA A 44 -0.25 -7.61 7.51
N LEU A 45 -0.60 -8.23 8.64
CA LEU A 45 -1.68 -7.78 9.52
C LEU A 45 -1.46 -6.35 10.04
N ARG A 46 -0.22 -6.02 10.43
CA ARG A 46 0.13 -4.67 10.88
C ARG A 46 -0.04 -3.65 9.77
N ALA A 47 0.33 -4.02 8.54
CA ALA A 47 0.23 -3.14 7.39
C ALA A 47 -1.24 -2.85 7.02
N ASP A 48 -2.08 -3.89 7.02
CA ASP A 48 -3.53 -3.77 6.78
C ASP A 48 -4.18 -2.87 7.83
N TRP A 49 -3.88 -3.06 9.11
CA TRP A 49 -4.43 -2.23 10.18
C TRP A 49 -4.00 -0.76 10.05
N ARG A 50 -2.75 -0.52 9.66
CA ARG A 50 -2.24 0.83 9.42
C ARG A 50 -2.95 1.49 8.23
N ALA A 51 -3.25 0.75 7.17
CA ALA A 51 -3.97 1.28 6.02
C ALA A 51 -5.38 1.73 6.43
N VAL A 52 -6.13 0.86 7.12
CA VAL A 52 -7.47 1.19 7.65
C VAL A 52 -7.42 2.42 8.56
N GLY A 53 -6.44 2.50 9.46
CA GLY A 53 -6.28 3.66 10.34
C GLY A 53 -6.03 4.97 9.60
N LEU A 54 -5.22 4.94 8.53
CA LEU A 54 -4.96 6.10 7.69
C LEU A 54 -6.22 6.54 6.91
N ASP A 55 -7.00 5.59 6.41
CA ASP A 55 -8.25 5.87 5.72
C ASP A 55 -9.29 6.51 6.65
N ILE A 56 -9.43 6.00 7.87
CA ILE A 56 -10.29 6.60 8.90
C ILE A 56 -9.84 8.03 9.22
N LEU A 57 -8.54 8.24 9.44
CA LEU A 57 -8.00 9.58 9.73
C LEU A 57 -8.24 10.55 8.57
N SER A 58 -8.05 10.08 7.33
CA SER A 58 -8.32 10.87 6.12
C SER A 58 -9.79 11.27 6.03
N ALA A 59 -10.71 10.35 6.31
CA ALA A 59 -12.15 10.60 6.30
C ALA A 59 -12.55 11.63 7.38
N VAL A 60 -12.04 11.48 8.62
CA VAL A 60 -12.29 12.44 9.70
C VAL A 60 -11.79 13.84 9.33
N ASN A 61 -10.55 13.94 8.83
CA ASN A 61 -10.00 15.23 8.38
C ASN A 61 -10.81 15.85 7.23
N GLY A 62 -11.32 15.02 6.32
CA GLY A 62 -12.24 15.45 5.26
C GLY A 62 -13.53 16.04 5.80
N LEU A 63 -14.14 15.39 6.81
CA LEU A 63 -15.36 15.88 7.46
C LEU A 63 -15.14 17.23 8.14
N GLU A 64 -14.03 17.39 8.87
CA GLU A 64 -13.71 18.65 9.55
C GLU A 64 -13.50 19.80 8.54
N ARG A 65 -12.90 19.52 7.37
CA ARG A 65 -12.78 20.50 6.28
C ARG A 65 -14.15 20.90 5.73
N VAL A 66 -15.05 19.94 5.50
CA VAL A 66 -16.41 20.21 5.01
C VAL A 66 -17.21 21.05 6.01
N LYS A 67 -17.16 20.70 7.30
CA LYS A 67 -17.81 21.49 8.36
C LYS A 67 -17.27 22.93 8.40
N ALA A 68 -15.95 23.12 8.36
CA ALA A 68 -15.34 24.43 8.39
C ALA A 68 -15.77 25.32 7.20
N GLN A 69 -15.94 24.73 6.02
CA GLN A 69 -16.42 25.42 4.83
C GLN A 69 -17.91 25.79 4.91
N GLN A 70 -18.74 24.98 5.58
CA GLN A 70 -20.16 25.29 5.79
C GLN A 70 -20.39 26.38 6.84
N ILE A 71 -19.47 26.57 7.78
CA ILE A 71 -19.58 27.59 8.85
C ILE A 71 -19.12 28.98 8.38
N THR A 72 -18.38 29.07 7.28
CA THR A 72 -18.00 30.36 6.69
C THR A 72 -19.05 30.76 5.65
N PRO A 73 -19.97 31.70 5.91
CA PRO A 73 -20.90 32.13 4.87
C PRO A 73 -20.09 32.82 3.77
N GLN A 74 -20.45 32.57 2.51
CA GLN A 74 -19.89 33.33 1.40
C GLN A 74 -20.14 34.82 1.67
N LYS A 75 -19.04 35.56 1.85
CA LYS A 75 -19.08 37.02 1.88
C LYS A 75 -19.54 37.48 0.49
N PRO A 76 -20.52 38.41 0.40
CA PRO A 76 -21.04 38.88 -0.88
C PRO A 76 -19.95 39.50 -1.77
#